data_AF-A0A955Z1M4-F1
#
_entry.id   AF-A0A955Z1M4-F1
#
_cell.length_a   1.000
_cell.length_b   1.000
_cell.length_c   1.000
_cell.angle_alpha   90.00
_cell.angle_beta   90.00
_cell.angle_gamma   90.00
#
_symmetry.space_group_name_H-M   'P 1'
#
loop_
_entity.id
_entity.type
_entity.pdbx_description
1 polymer ?
#
loop_
_entity_poly.entity_id
_entity_poly.type
_entity_poly.pdbx_seq_one_letter_code
_entity_poly.pdbx_strand_id
1 'polypeptide(L)'
;MSSASFSRRVSFFFALALALFACGSPGPVAPQREAVVVAGFPSSVPVVSAPTEAASAYASEDDAPVPVHADDPTWGSRTALVTIVVFSDLQCPFCARLEGTFDRLRETYGESKLRIVWKDNPLPFHKHARFAAEVGQAVFKTRGAAAFWRFEEMAFRRQRLMAPDTIVAWASAAGANVRVDGDSVDGGRWAKKIDTDIDLAKKIGANGTPMSFINGVRLSGAQPFEKFQELVDLELKRAEDLASRGVARDQVYQRLTATNFEKQEDKGDDDDDKEDKTPFKVAVDKSPIRGPKHALVTIVEFADFQCPYCKRVDATLERVRREYGDKVRLVWKDQPLPFHKRA
;
A
#
# COMPACT_ATOMS: atom_id res chain seq x y z
N MET A 1 50.61 38.88 76.41
CA MET A 1 49.53 39.26 77.36
C MET A 1 48.25 38.66 76.77
N SER A 2 47.89 37.42 77.16
CA SER A 2 46.83 37.06 78.14
C SER A 2 45.47 37.68 77.77
N SER A 3 44.33 36.98 77.73
CA SER A 3 43.92 35.73 78.39
C SER A 3 42.69 35.14 77.69
N ALA A 4 42.50 33.83 77.86
CA ALA A 4 41.26 33.09 77.65
C ALA A 4 40.16 33.46 78.67
N SER A 5 38.88 33.18 78.38
CA SER A 5 38.07 32.21 79.15
C SER A 5 36.59 32.13 78.72
N PHE A 6 36.19 30.88 78.54
CA PHE A 6 34.90 30.19 78.65
C PHE A 6 33.84 30.75 79.64
N SER A 7 32.53 30.66 79.32
CA SER A 7 31.52 29.86 80.08
C SER A 7 30.04 30.06 79.66
N ARG A 8 29.43 28.95 79.20
CA ARG A 8 28.09 28.35 79.44
C ARG A 8 26.79 29.14 79.81
N ARG A 9 25.74 28.78 79.04
CA ARG A 9 24.30 28.45 79.35
C ARG A 9 23.42 29.61 79.88
N VAL A 10 22.09 29.72 79.69
CA VAL A 10 20.94 28.80 79.62
C VAL A 10 19.79 29.45 78.80
N SER A 11 18.96 28.61 78.19
CA SER A 11 17.73 28.87 77.40
C SER A 11 16.66 29.78 78.02
N PHE A 12 15.90 30.49 77.18
CA PHE A 12 14.46 30.72 77.38
C PHE A 12 13.71 30.75 76.03
N PHE A 13 12.66 29.94 75.97
CA PHE A 13 11.64 29.91 74.93
C PHE A 13 10.86 31.23 74.91
N PHE A 14 10.66 31.82 73.73
CA PHE A 14 9.43 32.56 73.43
C PHE A 14 9.11 32.42 71.94
N ALA A 15 7.98 31.79 71.67
CA ALA A 15 7.39 31.63 70.36
C ALA A 15 6.85 32.98 69.85
N LEU A 16 7.18 33.34 68.61
CA LEU A 16 6.39 34.28 67.82
C LEU A 16 6.42 33.81 66.37
N ALA A 17 5.40 33.05 65.99
CA ALA A 17 5.17 32.62 64.62
C ALA A 17 4.64 33.81 63.80
N LEU A 18 5.49 34.36 62.94
CA LEU A 18 5.08 35.30 61.90
C LEU A 18 4.74 34.49 60.64
N ALA A 19 3.45 34.30 60.39
CA ALA A 19 2.96 33.65 59.18
C ALA A 19 3.09 34.61 57.98
N LEU A 20 4.16 34.44 57.20
CA LEU A 20 4.26 35.00 55.85
C LEU A 20 3.51 34.10 54.88
N PHE A 21 2.31 34.53 54.50
CA PHE A 21 1.58 34.00 53.36
C PHE A 21 2.35 34.34 52.07
N ALA A 22 3.14 33.39 51.58
CA ALA A 22 3.60 33.42 50.20
C ALA A 22 2.55 32.71 49.33
N CYS A 23 1.76 33.49 48.59
CA CYS A 23 0.94 32.99 47.49
C CYS A 23 1.86 32.47 46.38
N GLY A 24 2.18 31.18 46.41
CA GLY A 24 2.68 30.45 45.24
C GLY A 24 1.50 30.03 44.39
N SER A 25 1.31 30.66 43.23
CA SER A 25 0.36 30.19 42.22
C SER A 25 0.83 28.81 41.71
N PRO A 26 -0.05 27.79 41.61
CA PRO A 26 0.32 26.54 40.96
C PRO A 26 0.49 26.81 39.46
N GLY A 27 1.68 26.53 38.93
CA GLY A 27 1.90 26.47 37.49
C GLY A 27 1.01 25.38 36.86
N PRO A 28 0.71 25.45 35.56
CA PRO A 28 -0.13 24.46 34.90
C PRO A 28 0.53 23.08 35.03
N VAL A 29 -0.13 22.20 35.78
CA VAL A 29 0.22 20.79 35.86
C VAL A 29 0.02 20.20 34.47
N ALA A 30 1.10 19.74 33.84
CA ALA A 30 1.01 18.97 32.61
C ALA A 30 0.10 17.76 32.87
N PRO A 31 -0.90 17.48 32.03
CA PRO A 31 -1.79 16.34 32.26
C PRO A 31 -0.93 15.08 32.27
N GLN A 32 -0.95 14.38 33.40
CA GLN A 32 -0.42 13.04 33.45
C GLN A 32 -1.21 12.23 32.42
N ARG A 33 -0.51 11.68 31.42
CA ARG A 33 -1.09 10.70 30.52
C ARG A 33 -1.41 9.47 31.36
N GLU A 34 -2.63 9.41 31.88
CA GLU A 34 -3.23 8.15 32.25
C GLU A 34 -3.06 7.20 31.06
N ALA A 35 -2.49 6.04 31.33
CA ALA A 35 -2.52 4.95 30.38
C ALA A 35 -3.99 4.72 30.05
N VAL A 36 -4.40 5.09 28.84
CA VAL A 36 -5.67 4.65 28.28
C VAL A 36 -5.54 3.15 28.17
N VAL A 37 -6.06 2.45 29.17
CA VAL A 37 -6.43 1.05 29.06
C VAL A 37 -7.47 1.04 27.95
N VAL A 38 -7.04 0.67 26.74
CA VAL A 38 -7.96 0.37 25.66
C VAL A 38 -8.75 -0.83 26.17
N ALA A 39 -9.99 -0.56 26.60
CA ALA A 39 -10.95 -1.58 26.94
C ALA A 39 -10.94 -2.62 25.82
N GLY A 40 -10.72 -3.88 26.21
CA GLY A 40 -10.62 -4.99 25.29
C GLY A 40 -11.74 -4.95 24.27
N PHE A 41 -11.38 -5.11 23.00
CA PHE A 41 -12.34 -5.38 21.95
C PHE A 41 -13.19 -6.58 22.39
N PRO A 42 -14.54 -6.51 22.34
CA PRO A 42 -15.35 -7.69 22.57
C PRO A 42 -14.97 -8.75 21.54
N SER A 43 -14.33 -9.79 22.05
CA SER A 43 -13.87 -10.96 21.34
C SER A 43 -15.09 -11.84 21.05
N SER A 44 -15.86 -11.48 20.03
CA SER A 44 -16.87 -12.37 19.44
C SER A 44 -17.29 -11.87 18.06
N VAL A 45 -16.34 -11.72 17.15
CA VAL A 45 -16.65 -12.08 15.76
C VAL A 45 -16.74 -13.60 15.77
N PRO A 46 -17.83 -14.23 15.32
CA PRO A 46 -17.86 -15.68 15.22
C PRO A 46 -16.67 -16.09 14.35
N VAL A 47 -15.79 -16.92 14.92
CA VAL A 47 -14.86 -17.71 14.12
C VAL A 47 -15.74 -18.65 13.32
N VAL A 48 -16.16 -18.20 12.14
CA VAL A 48 -16.70 -19.08 11.12
C VAL A 48 -15.55 -20.02 10.81
N SER A 49 -15.67 -21.22 11.35
CA SER A 49 -14.78 -22.31 11.02
C SER A 49 -14.95 -22.51 9.52
N ALA A 50 -13.89 -22.25 8.75
CA ALA A 50 -13.88 -22.56 7.33
C ALA A 50 -14.39 -24.00 7.16
N PRO A 51 -15.28 -24.28 6.20
CA PRO A 51 -15.64 -25.65 5.90
C PRO A 51 -14.34 -26.41 5.64
N THR A 52 -14.08 -27.45 6.42
CA THR A 52 -13.02 -28.41 6.17
C THR A 52 -13.42 -29.26 4.97
N GLU A 53 -13.56 -28.62 3.81
CA GLU A 53 -13.68 -29.31 2.54
C GLU A 53 -12.29 -29.84 2.22
N ALA A 54 -12.21 -31.17 2.09
CA ALA A 54 -10.97 -31.90 1.97
C ALA A 54 -10.03 -31.23 0.95
N ALA A 55 -8.85 -30.82 1.40
CA ALA A 55 -7.73 -30.46 0.53
C ALA A 55 -7.27 -31.73 -0.21
N SER A 56 -8.01 -32.10 -1.25
CA SER A 56 -7.69 -33.16 -2.19
C SER A 56 -8.51 -32.97 -3.47
N ALA A 57 -7.82 -32.57 -4.54
CA ALA A 57 -8.20 -32.58 -5.95
C ALA A 57 -8.97 -31.37 -6.56
N TYR A 58 -8.65 -30.13 -6.17
CA TYR A 58 -8.92 -29.00 -7.08
C TYR A 58 -7.93 -29.00 -8.24
N ALA A 59 -8.37 -28.57 -9.43
CA ALA A 59 -7.46 -28.32 -10.54
C ALA A 59 -6.37 -27.31 -10.16
N SER A 60 -5.13 -27.54 -10.59
CA SER A 60 -4.05 -26.59 -10.39
C SER A 60 -4.30 -25.31 -11.21
N GLU A 61 -3.97 -24.17 -10.62
CA GLU A 61 -3.97 -22.85 -11.26
C GLU A 61 -2.56 -22.35 -11.55
N ASP A 62 -1.54 -23.19 -11.35
CA ASP A 62 -0.13 -22.84 -11.51
C ASP A 62 0.23 -22.51 -12.97
N ASP A 63 -0.52 -23.09 -13.92
CA ASP A 63 -0.32 -22.89 -15.37
C ASP A 63 -1.24 -21.83 -15.98
N ALA A 64 -2.06 -21.13 -15.18
CA ALA A 64 -2.86 -20.01 -15.68
C ALA A 64 -1.95 -18.84 -16.10
N PRO A 65 -2.33 -18.00 -17.09
CA PRO A 65 -1.53 -16.83 -17.47
C PRO A 65 -1.24 -15.88 -16.30
N VAL A 66 -2.18 -15.77 -15.36
CA VAL A 66 -2.00 -15.15 -14.05
C VAL A 66 -2.09 -16.27 -13.00
N PRO A 67 -0.97 -16.90 -12.62
CA PRO A 67 -1.00 -18.11 -11.81
C PRO A 67 -1.30 -17.82 -10.33
N VAL A 68 -2.07 -18.70 -9.70
CA VAL A 68 -2.39 -18.69 -8.26
C VAL A 68 -1.82 -19.96 -7.63
N HIS A 69 -0.91 -19.78 -6.69
CA HIS A 69 -0.19 -20.86 -6.01
C HIS A 69 -0.74 -21.09 -4.60
N ALA A 70 -0.52 -22.30 -4.08
CA ALA A 70 -0.94 -22.66 -2.71
C ALA A 70 -0.23 -21.84 -1.62
N ASP A 71 0.85 -21.14 -1.96
CA ASP A 71 1.57 -20.24 -1.07
C ASP A 71 1.27 -18.75 -1.29
N ASP A 72 0.20 -18.43 -2.02
CA ASP A 72 -0.39 -17.09 -2.11
C ASP A 72 -1.49 -16.88 -1.05
N PRO A 73 -1.43 -15.80 -0.25
CA PRO A 73 -2.50 -15.46 0.67
C PRO A 73 -3.83 -15.23 -0.07
N THR A 74 -4.87 -15.94 0.33
CA THR A 74 -6.17 -15.93 -0.33
C THR A 74 -7.29 -15.63 0.66
N TRP A 75 -8.18 -14.71 0.30
CA TRP A 75 -9.48 -14.51 0.95
C TRP A 75 -10.59 -15.07 0.05
N GLY A 76 -11.59 -15.70 0.65
CA GLY A 76 -12.72 -16.28 -0.07
C GLY A 76 -12.50 -17.73 -0.53
N SER A 77 -13.54 -18.32 -1.12
CA SER A 77 -13.57 -19.73 -1.52
C SER A 77 -12.70 -20.00 -2.75
N ARG A 78 -12.03 -21.16 -2.76
CA ARG A 78 -11.33 -21.69 -3.94
C ARG A 78 -12.25 -21.87 -5.15
N THR A 79 -13.55 -22.05 -4.93
CA THR A 79 -14.58 -22.23 -5.97
C THR A 79 -15.43 -20.99 -6.22
N ALA A 80 -14.99 -19.82 -5.74
CA ALA A 80 -15.57 -18.53 -6.13
C ALA A 80 -15.44 -18.33 -7.65
N LEU A 81 -16.48 -17.79 -8.27
CA LEU A 81 -16.55 -17.62 -9.73
C LEU A 81 -15.71 -16.45 -10.24
N VAL A 82 -15.43 -15.47 -9.38
CA VAL A 82 -14.55 -14.35 -9.69
C VAL A 82 -13.35 -14.38 -8.76
N THR A 83 -12.16 -14.32 -9.36
CA THR A 83 -10.88 -14.18 -8.65
C THR A 83 -10.23 -12.87 -9.03
N ILE A 84 -9.86 -12.08 -8.03
CA ILE A 84 -9.01 -10.91 -8.17
C ILE A 84 -7.61 -11.30 -7.70
N VAL A 85 -6.62 -11.35 -8.59
CA VAL A 85 -5.21 -11.41 -8.21
C VAL A 85 -4.67 -10.00 -8.13
N VAL A 86 -4.14 -9.59 -6.99
CA VAL A 86 -3.58 -8.25 -6.78
C VAL A 86 -2.10 -8.32 -6.50
N PHE A 87 -1.30 -7.63 -7.33
CA PHE A 87 0.11 -7.36 -7.05
C PHE A 87 0.21 -6.05 -6.27
N SER A 88 0.77 -6.13 -5.08
CA SER A 88 0.68 -5.05 -4.10
C SER A 88 1.96 -4.88 -3.29
N ASP A 89 2.08 -3.73 -2.66
CA ASP A 89 3.21 -3.31 -1.85
C ASP A 89 2.66 -2.71 -0.55
N LEU A 90 3.01 -3.30 0.59
CA LEU A 90 2.52 -2.90 1.91
C LEU A 90 2.92 -1.47 2.30
N GLN A 91 3.93 -0.87 1.67
CA GLN A 91 4.37 0.52 1.86
C GLN A 91 3.79 1.49 0.81
N CYS A 92 3.12 0.99 -0.24
CA CYS A 92 2.54 1.83 -1.28
C CYS A 92 1.26 2.55 -0.80
N PRO A 93 1.19 3.90 -0.88
CA PRO A 93 -0.01 4.63 -0.44
C PRO A 93 -1.23 4.41 -1.35
N PHE A 94 -1.04 4.05 -2.61
CA PHE A 94 -2.15 3.70 -3.50
C PHE A 94 -2.71 2.31 -3.17
N CYS A 95 -1.86 1.35 -2.79
CA CYS A 95 -2.32 0.05 -2.29
C CYS A 95 -3.17 0.24 -1.02
N ALA A 96 -2.73 1.07 -0.08
CA ALA A 96 -3.53 1.40 1.11
C ALA A 96 -4.89 2.04 0.78
N ARG A 97 -4.95 2.87 -0.28
CA ARG A 97 -6.21 3.46 -0.76
C ARG A 97 -7.15 2.40 -1.33
N LEU A 98 -6.62 1.34 -1.93
CA LEU A 98 -7.41 0.28 -2.56
C LEU A 98 -8.16 -0.59 -1.54
N GLU A 99 -7.67 -0.69 -0.30
CA GLU A 99 -8.33 -1.53 0.73
C GLU A 99 -9.78 -1.14 0.99
N GLY A 100 -10.13 0.16 0.96
CA GLY A 100 -11.52 0.58 1.10
C GLY A 100 -12.43 0.09 -0.03
N THR A 101 -11.88 -0.11 -1.23
CA THR A 101 -12.59 -0.73 -2.35
C THR A 101 -12.72 -2.24 -2.13
N PHE A 102 -11.66 -2.92 -1.67
CA PHE A 102 -11.71 -4.35 -1.39
C PHE A 102 -12.65 -4.71 -0.24
N ASP A 103 -12.72 -3.90 0.82
CA ASP A 103 -13.70 -4.07 1.89
C ASP A 103 -15.14 -4.04 1.35
N ARG A 104 -15.46 -3.05 0.51
CA ARG A 104 -16.78 -2.96 -0.15
C ARG A 104 -17.05 -4.15 -1.06
N LEU A 105 -16.05 -4.66 -1.80
CA LEU A 105 -16.22 -5.84 -2.64
C LEU A 105 -16.46 -7.11 -1.82
N ARG A 106 -15.70 -7.30 -0.73
CA ARG A 106 -15.87 -8.43 0.21
C ARG A 106 -17.30 -8.42 0.79
N GLU A 107 -17.79 -7.27 1.23
CA GLU A 107 -19.18 -7.09 1.70
C GLU A 107 -20.23 -7.36 0.62
N THR A 108 -20.00 -6.83 -0.60
CA THR A 108 -21.01 -6.88 -1.67
C THR A 108 -21.19 -8.30 -2.24
N TYR A 109 -20.09 -9.03 -2.43
CA TYR A 109 -20.12 -10.32 -3.14
C TYR A 109 -20.02 -11.52 -2.22
N GLY A 110 -19.34 -11.39 -1.08
CA GLY A 110 -19.09 -12.49 -0.16
C GLY A 110 -18.10 -13.54 -0.70
N GLU A 111 -17.63 -14.40 0.22
CA GLU A 111 -16.58 -15.39 -0.02
C GLU A 111 -16.95 -16.48 -1.04
N SER A 112 -18.24 -16.72 -1.29
CA SER A 112 -18.71 -17.75 -2.23
C SER A 112 -18.71 -17.31 -3.69
N LYS A 113 -18.73 -15.99 -3.94
CA LYS A 113 -18.73 -15.40 -5.29
C LYS A 113 -17.40 -14.77 -5.65
N LEU A 114 -16.72 -14.19 -4.66
CA LEU A 114 -15.47 -13.46 -4.85
C LEU A 114 -14.33 -14.10 -4.05
N ARG A 115 -13.20 -14.27 -4.73
CA ARG A 115 -11.90 -14.64 -4.16
C ARG A 115 -10.90 -13.52 -4.43
N ILE A 116 -10.11 -13.14 -3.43
CA ILE A 116 -9.02 -12.16 -3.57
C ILE A 116 -7.71 -12.85 -3.22
N VAL A 117 -6.73 -12.80 -4.11
CA VAL A 117 -5.42 -13.43 -3.98
C VAL A 117 -4.35 -12.35 -3.98
N TRP A 118 -3.47 -12.38 -2.98
CA TRP A 118 -2.35 -11.45 -2.85
C TRP A 118 -1.09 -11.97 -3.54
N LYS A 119 -0.38 -11.07 -4.23
CA LYS A 119 0.98 -11.25 -4.75
C LYS A 119 1.86 -10.09 -4.29
N ASP A 120 3.06 -10.39 -3.84
CA ASP A 120 4.00 -9.36 -3.39
C ASP A 120 4.74 -8.71 -4.57
N ASN A 121 4.69 -7.38 -4.66
CA ASN A 121 5.48 -6.60 -5.61
C ASN A 121 6.11 -5.37 -4.92
N PRO A 122 7.00 -5.57 -3.92
CA PRO A 122 7.62 -4.49 -3.19
C PRO A 122 8.51 -3.66 -4.12
N LEU A 123 8.19 -2.37 -4.26
CA LEU A 123 8.89 -1.48 -5.18
C LEU A 123 10.24 -1.05 -4.58
N PRO A 124 11.32 -0.99 -5.38
CA PRO A 124 12.69 -0.80 -4.88
C PRO A 124 12.93 0.56 -4.20
N PHE A 125 12.06 1.56 -4.44
CA PHE A 125 12.12 2.87 -3.80
C PHE A 125 11.35 2.93 -2.47
N HIS A 126 10.66 1.85 -2.07
CA HIS A 126 10.02 1.71 -0.78
C HIS A 126 10.92 0.93 0.19
N LYS A 127 11.63 1.68 1.05
CA LYS A 127 12.68 1.18 1.94
C LYS A 127 12.31 -0.07 2.76
N HIS A 128 11.06 -0.20 3.18
CA HIS A 128 10.58 -1.25 4.08
C HIS A 128 9.64 -2.25 3.41
N ALA A 129 9.28 -2.05 2.13
CA ALA A 129 8.32 -2.90 1.43
C ALA A 129 8.77 -4.36 1.35
N ARG A 130 10.04 -4.61 0.97
CA ARG A 130 10.58 -5.97 0.87
C ARG A 130 10.57 -6.70 2.22
N PHE A 131 11.01 -6.02 3.27
CA PHE A 131 10.99 -6.58 4.62
C PHE A 131 9.55 -6.87 5.10
N ALA A 132 8.60 -5.95 4.83
CA ALA A 132 7.19 -6.16 5.16
C ALA A 132 6.59 -7.35 4.40
N ALA A 133 6.93 -7.53 3.12
CA ALA A 133 6.50 -8.66 2.30
C ALA A 133 7.01 -9.99 2.85
N GLU A 134 8.30 -10.09 3.20
CA GLU A 134 8.87 -11.30 3.79
C GLU A 134 8.25 -11.64 5.16
N VAL A 135 7.99 -10.64 6.00
CA VAL A 135 7.26 -10.83 7.27
C VAL A 135 5.81 -11.26 7.01
N GLY A 136 5.13 -10.67 6.03
CA GLY A 136 3.78 -11.06 5.63
C GLY A 136 3.73 -12.52 5.18
N GLN A 137 4.69 -12.95 4.37
CA GLN A 137 4.80 -14.35 3.96
C GLN A 137 5.07 -15.27 5.14
N ALA A 138 5.90 -14.86 6.11
CA ALA A 138 6.10 -15.61 7.35
C ALA A 138 4.79 -15.77 8.13
N VAL A 139 4.00 -14.69 8.28
CA VAL A 139 2.69 -14.71 8.94
C VAL A 139 1.76 -15.70 8.22
N PHE A 140 1.68 -15.61 6.90
CA PHE A 140 0.83 -16.49 6.10
C PHE A 140 1.24 -17.97 6.24
N LYS A 141 2.53 -18.29 6.07
CA LYS A 141 2.99 -19.68 6.10
C LYS A 141 2.92 -20.31 7.49
N THR A 142 2.96 -19.53 8.56
CA THR A 142 2.91 -20.04 9.94
C THR A 142 1.51 -20.03 10.54
N ARG A 143 0.63 -19.09 10.13
CA ARG A 143 -0.68 -18.87 10.76
C ARG A 143 -1.86 -18.85 9.78
N GLY A 144 -1.61 -18.96 8.48
CA GLY A 144 -2.64 -19.01 7.43
C GLY A 144 -3.18 -17.65 7.01
N ALA A 145 -4.10 -17.68 6.03
CA ALA A 145 -4.61 -16.49 5.35
C ALA A 145 -5.26 -15.49 6.32
N ALA A 146 -6.06 -15.95 7.28
CA ALA A 146 -6.73 -15.05 8.22
C ALA A 146 -5.73 -14.21 9.04
N ALA A 147 -4.56 -14.75 9.37
CA ALA A 147 -3.51 -13.99 10.05
C ALA A 147 -2.82 -13.01 9.10
N PHE A 148 -2.57 -13.41 7.86
CA PHE A 148 -2.03 -12.53 6.83
C PHE A 148 -2.90 -11.29 6.63
N TRP A 149 -4.21 -11.44 6.43
CA TRP A 149 -5.11 -10.31 6.22
C TRP A 149 -5.21 -9.38 7.44
N ARG A 150 -5.09 -9.90 8.67
CA ARG A 150 -4.96 -9.03 9.86
C ARG A 150 -3.66 -8.24 9.87
N PHE A 151 -2.55 -8.88 9.49
CA PHE A 151 -1.24 -8.24 9.39
C PHE A 151 -1.24 -7.13 8.33
N GLU A 152 -1.78 -7.43 7.16
CA GLU A 152 -1.90 -6.52 6.03
C GLU A 152 -2.78 -5.31 6.38
N GLU A 153 -3.94 -5.50 7.00
CA GLU A 153 -4.81 -4.42 7.48
C GLU A 153 -4.07 -3.48 8.45
N MET A 154 -3.31 -4.05 9.40
CA MET A 154 -2.49 -3.27 10.33
C MET A 154 -1.40 -2.48 9.62
N ALA A 155 -0.71 -3.11 8.67
CA ALA A 155 0.34 -2.48 7.89
C ALA A 155 -0.20 -1.30 7.07
N PHE A 156 -1.34 -1.47 6.39
CA PHE A 156 -1.93 -0.38 5.60
C PHE A 156 -2.49 0.75 6.45
N ARG A 157 -3.20 0.44 7.55
CA ARG A 157 -3.71 1.49 8.46
C ARG A 157 -2.62 2.29 9.14
N ARG A 158 -1.42 1.72 9.28
CA ARG A 158 -0.30 2.30 10.02
C ARG A 158 0.95 2.50 9.17
N GLN A 159 0.81 2.65 7.84
CA GLN A 159 1.96 2.79 6.93
C GLN A 159 2.97 3.87 7.34
N ARG A 160 2.50 4.98 7.92
CA ARG A 160 3.38 6.06 8.42
C ARG A 160 4.33 5.63 9.54
N LEU A 161 4.00 4.55 10.24
CA LEU A 161 4.77 3.97 11.34
C LEU A 161 5.63 2.79 10.86
N MET A 162 5.66 2.50 9.56
CA MET A 162 6.36 1.34 9.01
C MET A 162 7.87 1.45 9.23
N ALA A 163 8.39 0.51 10.03
CA ALA A 163 9.77 0.29 10.37
C ALA A 163 9.95 -1.19 10.77
N PRO A 164 11.17 -1.74 10.80
CA PRO A 164 11.37 -3.17 11.08
C PRO A 164 10.69 -3.64 12.38
N ASP A 165 10.89 -2.93 13.49
CA ASP A 165 10.31 -3.32 14.79
C ASP A 165 8.77 -3.25 14.80
N THR A 166 8.18 -2.25 14.12
CA THR A 166 6.72 -2.12 14.06
C THR A 166 6.09 -3.18 13.16
N ILE A 167 6.76 -3.54 12.07
CA ILE A 167 6.34 -4.64 11.18
C ILE A 167 6.35 -5.97 11.96
N VAL A 168 7.41 -6.26 12.72
CA VAL A 168 7.46 -7.47 13.56
C VAL A 168 6.38 -7.44 14.63
N ALA A 169 6.13 -6.28 15.26
CA ALA A 169 5.05 -6.13 16.23
C ALA A 169 3.66 -6.39 15.63
N TRP A 170 3.42 -5.98 14.37
CA TRP A 170 2.17 -6.29 13.67
C TRP A 170 2.06 -7.78 13.37
N ALA A 171 3.14 -8.46 13.01
CA ALA A 171 3.14 -9.92 12.84
C ALA A 171 2.79 -10.64 14.14
N SER A 172 3.38 -10.20 15.27
CA SER A 172 3.04 -10.71 16.61
C SER A 172 1.57 -10.47 16.96
N ALA A 173 1.04 -9.27 16.69
CA ALA A 173 -0.38 -8.98 16.88
C ALA A 173 -1.30 -9.80 15.98
N ALA A 174 -0.82 -10.21 14.79
CA ALA A 174 -1.52 -11.15 13.91
C ALA A 174 -1.38 -12.62 14.38
N GLY A 175 -0.57 -12.89 15.39
CA GLY A 175 -0.37 -14.19 16.03
C GLY A 175 0.88 -14.94 15.57
N ALA A 176 1.71 -14.35 14.70
CA ALA A 176 2.94 -14.97 14.21
C ALA A 176 4.17 -14.44 14.95
N ASN A 177 5.10 -15.33 15.27
CA ASN A 177 6.41 -14.96 15.78
C ASN A 177 7.41 -15.15 14.65
N VAL A 178 8.08 -14.07 14.28
CA VAL A 178 9.02 -14.05 13.15
C VAL A 178 10.41 -13.78 13.69
N ARG A 179 11.40 -14.58 13.27
CA ARG A 179 12.79 -14.35 13.63
C ARG A 179 13.39 -13.34 12.66
N VAL A 180 14.10 -12.35 13.20
CA VAL A 180 14.78 -11.32 12.40
C VAL A 180 16.23 -11.23 12.83
N ASP A 181 17.14 -11.35 11.86
CA ASP A 181 18.59 -11.17 12.03
C ASP A 181 19.08 -10.14 11.01
N GLY A 182 19.26 -8.88 11.45
CA GLY A 182 19.50 -7.77 10.52
C GLY A 182 18.29 -7.54 9.62
N ASP A 183 18.48 -7.61 8.29
CA ASP A 183 17.40 -7.51 7.31
C ASP A 183 16.80 -8.89 6.92
N SER A 184 17.33 -9.98 7.46
CA SER A 184 16.89 -11.35 7.12
C SER A 184 15.72 -11.80 7.98
N VAL A 185 14.66 -12.27 7.32
CA VAL A 185 13.46 -12.82 7.96
C VAL A 185 13.52 -14.36 7.93
N ASP A 186 13.44 -15.00 9.10
CA ASP A 186 13.54 -16.46 9.29
C ASP A 186 14.72 -17.09 8.53
N GLY A 187 15.89 -16.43 8.53
CA GLY A 187 17.09 -16.90 7.83
C GLY A 187 17.01 -16.81 6.30
N GLY A 188 16.18 -15.90 5.76
CA GLY A 188 16.00 -15.68 4.33
C GLY A 188 15.05 -16.67 3.67
N ARG A 189 14.30 -17.44 4.48
CA ARG A 189 13.41 -18.51 4.01
C ARG A 189 12.34 -18.02 3.02
N TRP A 190 11.93 -16.76 3.12
CA TRP A 190 10.80 -16.22 2.36
C TRP A 190 11.22 -15.45 1.11
N ALA A 191 12.50 -15.08 0.99
CA ALA A 191 13.02 -14.25 -0.10
C ALA A 191 12.65 -14.79 -1.49
N LYS A 192 12.82 -16.11 -1.71
CA LYS A 192 12.52 -16.74 -3.01
C LYS A 192 11.05 -16.58 -3.44
N LYS A 193 10.11 -16.62 -2.50
CA LYS A 193 8.68 -16.41 -2.82
C LYS A 193 8.45 -14.98 -3.28
N ILE A 194 9.02 -14.01 -2.58
CA ILE A 194 8.91 -12.60 -2.95
C ILE A 194 9.55 -12.35 -4.33
N ASP A 195 10.71 -12.94 -4.60
CA ASP A 195 11.37 -12.85 -5.91
C ASP A 195 10.51 -13.48 -7.01
N THR A 196 9.84 -14.59 -6.73
CA THR A 196 8.93 -15.27 -7.68
C THR A 196 7.75 -14.38 -8.05
N ASP A 197 7.14 -13.69 -7.09
CA ASP A 197 6.03 -12.78 -7.37
C ASP A 197 6.50 -11.53 -8.14
N ILE A 198 7.66 -10.97 -7.78
CA ILE A 198 8.26 -9.84 -8.50
C ILE A 198 8.56 -10.21 -9.96
N ASP A 199 9.15 -11.39 -10.19
CA ASP A 199 9.50 -11.83 -11.54
C ASP A 199 8.25 -12.18 -12.37
N LEU A 200 7.24 -12.76 -11.73
CA LEU A 200 5.92 -12.92 -12.35
C LEU A 200 5.33 -11.56 -12.73
N ALA A 201 5.35 -10.58 -11.81
CA ALA A 201 4.81 -9.25 -12.04
C ALA A 201 5.44 -8.61 -13.29
N LYS A 202 6.77 -8.66 -13.42
CA LYS A 202 7.49 -8.19 -14.62
C LYS A 202 7.04 -8.95 -15.87
N LYS A 203 6.98 -10.29 -15.79
CA LYS A 203 6.64 -11.16 -16.92
C LYS A 203 5.24 -10.86 -17.49
N ILE A 204 4.28 -10.51 -16.63
CA ILE A 204 2.88 -10.27 -17.02
C ILE A 204 2.51 -8.77 -17.12
N GLY A 205 3.50 -7.87 -17.09
CA GLY A 205 3.28 -6.42 -17.26
C GLY A 205 2.67 -5.70 -16.04
N ALA A 206 2.78 -6.28 -14.85
CA ALA A 206 2.41 -5.67 -13.57
C ALA A 206 3.55 -4.82 -12.98
N ASN A 207 4.07 -3.86 -13.76
CA ASN A 207 5.26 -3.07 -13.43
C ASN A 207 5.07 -2.02 -12.32
N GLY A 208 3.87 -1.93 -11.74
CA GLY A 208 3.55 -1.00 -10.66
C GLY A 208 2.45 -1.55 -9.77
N THR A 209 2.21 -0.87 -8.64
CA THR A 209 1.24 -1.30 -7.62
C THR A 209 0.23 -0.19 -7.28
N PRO A 210 -1.04 -0.52 -7.02
CA PRO A 210 -1.62 -1.85 -7.14
C PRO A 210 -1.91 -2.21 -8.60
N MET A 211 -1.70 -3.47 -8.95
CA MET A 211 -2.13 -4.05 -10.23
C MET A 211 -3.08 -5.21 -9.95
N SER A 212 -4.31 -5.13 -10.46
CA SER A 212 -5.32 -6.18 -10.26
C SER A 212 -5.62 -6.91 -11.57
N PHE A 213 -5.87 -8.22 -11.48
CA PHE A 213 -6.36 -9.05 -12.57
C PHE A 213 -7.66 -9.74 -12.13
N ILE A 214 -8.79 -9.37 -12.75
CA ILE A 214 -10.12 -9.90 -12.45
C ILE A 214 -10.39 -11.02 -13.47
N ASN A 215 -10.23 -12.28 -13.05
CA ASN A 215 -10.26 -13.44 -13.95
C ASN A 215 -9.37 -13.22 -15.21
N GLY A 216 -8.20 -12.60 -15.03
CA GLY A 216 -7.26 -12.24 -16.11
C GLY A 216 -7.49 -10.88 -16.77
N VAL A 217 -8.60 -10.17 -16.51
CA VAL A 217 -8.81 -8.80 -17.00
C VAL A 217 -7.96 -7.82 -16.18
N ARG A 218 -7.03 -7.12 -16.83
CA ARG A 218 -6.14 -6.14 -16.19
C ARG A 218 -6.90 -4.90 -15.73
N LEU A 219 -6.64 -4.45 -14.51
CA LEU A 219 -7.11 -3.18 -13.95
C LEU A 219 -5.96 -2.51 -13.18
N SER A 220 -5.41 -1.44 -13.76
CA SER A 220 -4.24 -0.72 -13.23
C SER A 220 -4.63 0.34 -12.20
N GLY A 221 -3.90 0.36 -11.08
CA GLY A 221 -3.97 1.40 -10.07
C GLY A 221 -5.11 1.23 -9.07
N ALA A 222 -5.16 2.14 -8.09
CA ALA A 222 -6.16 2.14 -7.02
C ALA A 222 -7.51 2.67 -7.52
N GLN A 223 -8.17 1.91 -8.39
CA GLN A 223 -9.44 2.28 -9.00
C GLN A 223 -10.60 2.30 -7.97
N PRO A 224 -11.65 3.10 -8.21
CA PRO A 224 -12.80 3.16 -7.33
C PRO A 224 -13.63 1.87 -7.39
N PHE A 225 -14.44 1.63 -6.36
CA PHE A 225 -15.32 0.48 -6.27
C PHE A 225 -16.17 0.26 -7.52
N GLU A 226 -16.72 1.32 -8.10
CA GLU A 226 -17.63 1.22 -9.23
C GLU A 226 -16.93 0.61 -10.46
N LYS A 227 -15.62 0.82 -10.62
CA LYS A 227 -14.84 0.20 -11.70
C LYS A 227 -14.52 -1.27 -11.44
N PHE A 228 -14.25 -1.63 -10.19
CA PHE A 228 -14.14 -3.04 -9.82
C PHE A 228 -15.47 -3.76 -9.97
N GLN A 229 -16.57 -3.16 -9.49
CA GLN A 229 -17.91 -3.72 -9.57
C GLN A 229 -18.32 -4.01 -11.01
N GLU A 230 -18.09 -3.06 -11.92
CA GLU A 230 -18.34 -3.23 -13.36
C GLU A 230 -17.67 -4.50 -13.93
N LEU A 231 -16.38 -4.71 -13.61
CA LEU A 231 -15.62 -5.87 -14.08
C LEU A 231 -16.00 -7.16 -13.35
N VAL A 232 -16.24 -7.12 -12.04
CA VAL A 232 -16.65 -8.28 -11.25
C VAL A 232 -18.02 -8.77 -11.72
N ASP A 233 -18.99 -7.88 -11.93
CA ASP A 233 -20.32 -8.26 -12.42
C ASP A 233 -20.26 -8.86 -13.83
N LEU A 234 -19.44 -8.29 -14.71
CA LEU A 234 -19.22 -8.81 -16.06
C LEU A 234 -18.60 -10.21 -16.03
N GLU A 235 -17.54 -10.40 -15.26
CA GLU A 235 -16.83 -11.68 -15.16
C GLU A 235 -17.64 -12.73 -14.40
N LEU A 236 -18.43 -12.33 -13.40
CA LEU A 236 -19.36 -13.23 -12.71
C LEU A 236 -20.39 -13.81 -13.69
N LYS A 237 -20.97 -12.98 -14.56
CA LYS A 237 -21.91 -13.45 -15.59
C LYS A 237 -21.25 -14.44 -16.57
N ARG A 238 -20.02 -14.16 -17.00
CA ARG A 238 -19.25 -15.07 -17.88
C ARG A 238 -18.90 -16.38 -17.20
N ALA A 239 -18.55 -16.31 -15.91
CA ALA A 239 -18.24 -17.45 -15.08
C ALA A 239 -19.47 -18.34 -14.84
N GLU A 240 -20.63 -17.74 -14.57
CA GLU A 240 -21.91 -18.45 -14.43
C GLU A 240 -22.31 -19.14 -15.74
N ASP A 241 -22.12 -18.47 -16.88
CA ASP A 241 -22.36 -19.06 -18.20
C ASP A 241 -21.45 -20.28 -18.46
N LEU A 242 -20.14 -20.18 -18.17
CA LEU A 242 -19.23 -21.34 -18.25
C LEU A 242 -19.67 -22.48 -17.33
N ALA A 243 -20.03 -22.18 -16.08
CA ALA A 243 -20.48 -23.17 -15.11
C ALA A 243 -21.78 -23.85 -15.58
N SER A 244 -22.73 -23.11 -16.14
CA SER A 244 -23.98 -23.65 -16.70
C SER A 244 -23.75 -24.57 -17.91
N ARG A 245 -22.64 -24.38 -18.63
CA ARG A 245 -22.17 -25.24 -19.72
C ARG A 245 -21.35 -26.44 -19.24
N GLY A 246 -21.29 -26.69 -17.94
CA GLY A 246 -20.66 -27.86 -17.33
C GLY A 246 -19.18 -27.69 -16.98
N VAL A 247 -18.62 -26.48 -17.04
CA VAL A 247 -17.27 -26.23 -16.51
C VAL A 247 -17.31 -26.29 -14.99
N ALA A 248 -16.46 -27.12 -14.39
CA ALA A 248 -16.33 -27.20 -12.94
C ALA A 248 -15.87 -25.85 -12.37
N ARG A 249 -16.45 -25.43 -11.23
CA ARG A 249 -16.23 -24.09 -10.65
C ARG A 249 -14.75 -23.79 -10.35
N ASP A 250 -13.98 -24.80 -9.95
CA ASP A 250 -12.54 -24.71 -9.68
C ASP A 250 -11.67 -24.58 -10.94
N GLN A 251 -12.24 -24.83 -12.14
CA GLN A 251 -11.60 -24.64 -13.44
C GLN A 251 -12.00 -23.32 -14.12
N VAL A 252 -13.02 -22.62 -13.61
CA VAL A 252 -13.55 -21.40 -14.24
C VAL A 252 -12.48 -20.31 -14.32
N TYR A 253 -11.73 -20.09 -13.24
CA TYR A 253 -10.66 -19.10 -13.21
C TYR A 253 -9.61 -19.34 -14.30
N GLN A 254 -9.13 -20.58 -14.43
CA GLN A 254 -8.13 -20.93 -15.44
C GLN A 254 -8.62 -20.64 -16.86
N ARG A 255 -9.88 -20.99 -17.18
CA ARG A 255 -10.47 -20.77 -18.51
C ARG A 255 -10.70 -19.29 -18.81
N LEU A 256 -11.23 -18.53 -17.86
CA LEU A 256 -11.44 -17.10 -18.05
C LEU A 256 -10.12 -16.36 -18.14
N THR A 257 -9.14 -16.70 -17.31
CA THR A 257 -7.81 -16.08 -17.34
C THR A 257 -7.12 -16.33 -18.67
N ALA A 258 -7.15 -17.58 -19.20
CA ALA A 258 -6.65 -17.87 -20.54
C ALA A 258 -7.29 -16.98 -21.61
N THR A 259 -8.62 -16.86 -21.59
CA THR A 259 -9.37 -16.07 -22.59
C THR A 259 -9.14 -14.57 -22.45
N ASN A 260 -9.12 -14.05 -21.22
CA ASN A 260 -9.07 -12.62 -20.95
C ASN A 260 -7.65 -12.07 -21.08
N PHE A 261 -6.65 -12.84 -20.64
CA PHE A 261 -5.26 -12.41 -20.70
C PHE A 261 -4.72 -12.40 -22.13
N GLU A 262 -5.09 -13.38 -22.98
CA GLU A 262 -4.75 -13.38 -24.42
C GLU A 262 -5.31 -12.14 -25.14
N LYS A 263 -6.54 -11.74 -24.82
CA LYS A 263 -7.15 -10.51 -25.38
C LYS A 263 -6.45 -9.23 -24.96
N GLN A 264 -5.60 -9.31 -23.95
CA GLN A 264 -4.86 -8.18 -23.39
C GLN A 264 -3.38 -8.19 -23.81
N GLU A 265 -2.93 -9.12 -24.67
CA GLU A 265 -1.58 -9.08 -25.23
C GLU A 265 -1.36 -7.74 -25.95
N ASP A 266 -0.60 -6.89 -25.26
CA ASP A 266 0.03 -5.65 -25.67
C ASP A 266 -0.86 -4.58 -26.35
N LYS A 267 -1.84 -4.10 -25.59
CA LYS A 267 -1.88 -2.64 -25.41
C LYS A 267 -1.12 -2.36 -24.13
N GLY A 268 0.21 -2.39 -24.19
CA GLY A 268 1.02 -1.83 -23.14
C GLY A 268 0.44 -0.49 -22.71
N ASP A 269 0.68 -0.13 -21.46
CA ASP A 269 0.64 1.29 -21.09
C ASP A 269 1.75 2.09 -21.86
N ASP A 270 2.35 1.50 -22.90
CA ASP A 270 3.11 2.05 -24.03
C ASP A 270 2.29 2.98 -24.95
N ASP A 271 1.28 3.68 -24.43
CA ASP A 271 0.88 4.94 -25.07
C ASP A 271 2.02 5.98 -24.99
N ASP A 272 3.11 5.68 -24.26
CA ASP A 272 4.35 6.46 -24.28
C ASP A 272 5.45 5.92 -25.24
N ASP A 273 5.39 4.69 -25.76
CA ASP A 273 6.49 4.08 -26.54
C ASP A 273 6.16 3.65 -27.98
N LYS A 274 4.89 3.70 -28.41
CA LYS A 274 4.64 3.93 -29.84
C LYS A 274 4.98 5.39 -30.08
N GLU A 275 6.05 5.66 -30.82
CA GLU A 275 6.36 7.01 -31.30
C GLU A 275 5.10 7.56 -31.99
N ASP A 276 4.29 8.31 -31.25
CA ASP A 276 3.10 8.94 -31.77
C ASP A 276 3.59 10.06 -32.69
N LYS A 277 3.77 9.70 -33.96
CA LYS A 277 4.18 10.61 -35.03
C LYS A 277 3.07 11.57 -35.41
N THR A 278 1.91 11.52 -34.74
CA THR A 278 0.85 12.51 -34.94
C THR A 278 1.40 13.87 -34.51
N PRO A 279 1.51 14.84 -35.43
CA PRO A 279 1.94 16.18 -35.05
C PRO A 279 0.82 16.83 -34.22
N PHE A 280 1.01 16.84 -32.90
CA PHE A 280 0.12 17.53 -31.99
C PHE A 280 0.25 19.05 -32.16
N LYS A 281 -0.82 19.70 -32.61
CA LYS A 281 -0.92 21.15 -32.60
C LYS A 281 -1.27 21.63 -31.20
N VAL A 282 -0.26 21.94 -30.41
CA VAL A 282 -0.44 22.54 -29.08
C VAL A 282 -0.43 24.06 -29.20
N ALA A 283 -1.56 24.71 -28.90
CA ALA A 283 -1.66 26.16 -28.93
C ALA A 283 -0.91 26.79 -27.75
N VAL A 284 0.04 27.71 -28.00
CA VAL A 284 0.94 28.26 -26.95
C VAL A 284 0.79 29.76 -26.69
N ASP A 285 0.01 30.49 -27.49
CA ASP A 285 0.10 31.96 -27.55
C ASP A 285 -0.23 32.69 -26.25
N LYS A 286 -1.22 32.21 -25.49
CA LYS A 286 -1.63 32.81 -24.21
C LYS A 286 -0.98 32.15 -22.99
N SER A 287 -0.14 31.14 -23.20
CA SER A 287 0.50 30.41 -22.10
C SER A 287 1.66 31.21 -21.51
N PRO A 288 2.02 30.99 -20.24
CA PRO A 288 3.29 31.45 -19.70
C PRO A 288 4.45 30.81 -20.47
N ILE A 289 5.41 31.63 -20.88
CA ILE A 289 6.58 31.18 -21.64
C ILE A 289 7.85 31.66 -20.94
N ARG A 290 8.82 30.76 -20.82
CA ARG A 290 10.17 31.07 -20.35
C ARG A 290 11.17 30.78 -21.47
N GLY A 291 11.87 31.80 -21.96
CA GLY A 291 12.82 31.71 -23.08
C GLY A 291 12.40 32.56 -24.28
N PRO A 292 13.23 32.63 -25.35
CA PRO A 292 12.97 33.53 -26.47
C PRO A 292 11.82 33.04 -27.35
N LYS A 293 11.05 33.98 -27.91
CA LYS A 293 9.93 33.65 -28.82
C LYS A 293 10.36 32.88 -30.07
N HIS A 294 11.62 33.03 -30.49
CA HIS A 294 12.20 32.42 -31.68
C HIS A 294 13.07 31.18 -31.38
N ALA A 295 12.97 30.62 -30.16
CA ALA A 295 13.65 29.36 -29.83
C ALA A 295 13.30 28.26 -30.85
N LEU A 296 14.30 27.49 -31.26
CA LEU A 296 14.16 26.42 -32.25
C LEU A 296 13.31 25.26 -31.73
N VAL A 297 13.36 25.00 -30.42
CA VAL A 297 12.61 23.95 -29.76
C VAL A 297 11.65 24.56 -28.73
N THR A 298 10.39 24.10 -28.76
CA THR A 298 9.37 24.45 -27.76
C THR A 298 9.04 23.20 -26.96
N ILE A 299 9.30 23.21 -25.66
CA ILE A 299 8.82 22.18 -24.74
C ILE A 299 7.55 22.71 -24.10
N VAL A 300 6.44 21.99 -24.24
CA VAL A 300 5.18 22.32 -23.57
C VAL A 300 4.99 21.36 -22.41
N GLU A 301 5.02 21.87 -21.18
CA GLU A 301 4.79 21.10 -19.97
C GLU A 301 3.37 21.34 -19.48
N PHE A 302 2.62 20.26 -19.31
CA PHE A 302 1.35 20.27 -18.59
C PHE A 302 1.60 19.78 -17.17
N ALA A 303 1.32 20.63 -16.19
CA ALA A 303 1.71 20.38 -14.83
C ALA A 303 0.70 20.89 -13.81
N ASP A 304 0.80 20.32 -12.63
CA ASP A 304 -0.03 20.61 -11.45
C ASP A 304 0.91 20.98 -10.30
N PHE A 305 0.60 22.08 -9.60
CA PHE A 305 1.48 22.61 -8.56
C PHE A 305 1.57 21.74 -7.31
N GLN A 306 0.63 20.82 -7.11
CA GLN A 306 0.64 19.82 -6.05
C GLN A 306 1.26 18.48 -6.49
N CYS A 307 1.61 18.30 -7.76
CA CYS A 307 2.16 17.04 -8.27
C CYS A 307 3.65 16.87 -7.94
N PRO A 308 4.04 15.87 -7.12
CA PRO A 308 5.44 15.63 -6.81
C PRO A 308 6.24 15.16 -8.02
N TYR A 309 5.59 14.57 -9.05
CA TYR A 309 6.23 14.15 -10.29
C TYR A 309 6.59 15.35 -11.18
N CYS A 310 5.65 16.29 -11.37
CA CYS A 310 5.91 17.56 -12.06
C CYS A 310 7.09 18.30 -11.40
N LYS A 311 7.14 18.33 -10.06
CA LYS A 311 8.28 18.91 -9.34
C LYS A 311 9.62 18.25 -9.68
N ARG A 312 9.67 16.93 -9.93
CA ARG A 312 10.94 16.24 -10.27
C ARG A 312 11.45 16.62 -11.65
N VAL A 313 10.56 16.99 -12.57
CA VAL A 313 10.91 17.37 -13.95
C VAL A 313 11.61 18.75 -14.00
N ASP A 314 11.31 19.65 -13.07
CA ASP A 314 11.87 21.01 -13.00
C ASP A 314 13.41 21.03 -13.07
N ALA A 315 14.09 20.16 -12.32
CA ALA A 315 15.56 20.08 -12.34
C ALA A 315 16.11 19.67 -13.72
N THR A 316 15.40 18.82 -14.44
CA THR A 316 15.75 18.41 -15.80
C THR A 316 15.52 19.55 -16.79
N LEU A 317 14.38 20.24 -16.71
CA LEU A 317 14.06 21.37 -17.57
C LEU A 317 15.03 22.54 -17.38
N GLU A 318 15.44 22.82 -16.13
CA GLU A 318 16.47 23.81 -15.86
C GLU A 318 17.85 23.40 -16.41
N ARG A 319 18.20 22.11 -16.37
CA ARG A 319 19.41 21.62 -17.04
C ARG A 319 19.34 21.83 -18.56
N VAL A 320 18.21 21.51 -19.20
CA VAL A 320 17.99 21.74 -20.64
C VAL A 320 18.12 23.23 -20.97
N ARG A 321 17.48 24.12 -20.21
CA ARG A 321 17.59 25.56 -20.42
C ARG A 321 19.03 26.05 -20.31
N ARG A 322 19.79 25.54 -19.34
CA ARG A 322 21.20 25.93 -19.15
C ARG A 322 22.10 25.43 -20.28
N GLU A 323 21.87 24.21 -20.75
CA GLU A 323 22.71 23.57 -21.78
C GLU A 323 22.42 24.12 -23.18
N TYR A 324 21.15 24.34 -23.50
CA TYR A 324 20.73 24.74 -24.85
C TYR A 324 20.43 26.23 -24.99
N GLY A 325 20.34 26.97 -23.87
CA GLY A 325 20.18 28.42 -23.84
C GLY A 325 18.99 28.90 -24.67
N ASP A 326 19.24 29.89 -25.52
CA ASP A 326 18.22 30.54 -26.37
C ASP A 326 17.63 29.63 -27.46
N LYS A 327 18.15 28.39 -27.62
CA LYS A 327 17.59 27.43 -28.56
C LYS A 327 16.31 26.76 -28.05
N VAL A 328 16.02 26.83 -26.75
CA VAL A 328 14.87 26.20 -26.11
C VAL A 328 14.00 27.23 -25.41
N ARG A 329 12.68 27.13 -25.60
CA ARG A 329 11.68 27.80 -24.76
C ARG A 329 10.77 26.77 -24.08
N LEU A 330 10.40 27.06 -22.84
CA LEU A 330 9.44 26.27 -22.08
C LEU A 330 8.09 26.99 -22.07
N VAL A 331 7.03 26.25 -22.32
CA VAL A 331 5.64 26.73 -22.27
C VAL A 331 4.92 25.96 -21.18
N TRP A 332 4.32 26.70 -20.24
CA TRP A 332 3.54 26.11 -19.17
C TRP A 332 2.06 25.95 -19.56
N LYS A 333 1.46 24.85 -19.12
CA LYS A 333 0.03 24.55 -19.17
C LYS A 333 -0.42 24.03 -17.82
N ASP A 334 -1.45 24.65 -17.24
CA ASP A 334 -2.07 24.13 -16.03
C ASP A 334 -2.84 22.85 -16.36
N GLN A 335 -2.51 21.76 -15.67
CA GLN A 335 -3.24 20.50 -15.71
C GLN A 335 -3.58 20.06 -14.28
N PRO A 336 -4.48 20.79 -13.59
CA PRO A 336 -4.88 20.43 -12.24
C PRO A 336 -5.49 19.03 -12.22
N LEU A 337 -4.92 18.16 -11.41
CA LEU A 337 -5.35 16.78 -11.27
C LEU A 337 -6.54 16.72 -10.33
N PRO A 338 -7.61 15.99 -10.67
CA PRO A 338 -8.88 16.05 -9.93
C PRO A 338 -8.80 15.55 -8.48
N PHE A 339 -7.71 14.87 -8.11
CA PHE A 339 -7.42 14.39 -6.76
C PHE A 339 -6.54 15.36 -5.94
N HIS A 340 -6.07 16.47 -6.53
CA HIS A 340 -5.34 17.54 -5.86
C HIS A 340 -6.29 18.69 -5.49
N LYS A 341 -6.60 18.80 -4.20
CA LYS A 341 -7.63 19.73 -3.68
C LYS A 341 -7.26 21.22 -3.81
N ARG A 342 -6.01 21.55 -4.10
CA ARG A 342 -5.43 22.90 -4.24
C ARG A 342 -4.49 22.96 -5.44
N ALA A 343 -4.82 22.22 -6.50
CA ALA A 343 -4.07 22.12 -7.73
C ALA A 343 -3.83 23.47 -8.41
#